data_AF-A0A9X5XAG9-F1
#
_entry.id   AF-A0A9X5XAG9-F1
#
_cell.length_a   1.000
_cell.length_b   1.000
_cell.length_c   1.000
_cell.angle_alpha   90.00
_cell.angle_beta   90.00
_cell.angle_gamma   90.00
#
_symmetry.space_group_name_H-M   'P 1'
#
loop_
_entity.id
_entity.type
_entity.pdbx_description
1 polymer ?
#
loop_
_entity_poly.entity_id
_entity_poly.type
_entity_poly.pdbx_seq_one_letter_code
_entity_poly.pdbx_strand_id
1 'polypeptide(L)'
;MPPEEKAKLVLHLLSGELSVSQAARQAGVSEQAIGNWKRQFIAAGSQGLEGGDRQSSERERKLNAQITELKTALGEVYVQLRARRAAVDFHAVPSQTSKPYGVTAGSAFRGSAASSGYREVLTPAGD
;
A
#
# COMPACT_ATOMS: atom_id res chain seq x y z
N MET A 1 -3.85 30.95 29.88
CA MET A 1 -3.04 31.92 29.12
C MET A 1 -2.68 31.32 27.77
N PRO A 2 -2.98 32.01 26.66
CA PRO A 2 -2.54 31.64 25.32
C PRO A 2 -1.01 31.41 25.24
N PRO A 3 -0.54 30.52 24.35
CA PRO A 3 0.89 30.19 24.24
C PRO A 3 1.75 31.39 23.83
N GLU A 4 1.24 32.27 22.96
CA GLU A 4 1.96 33.47 22.52
C GLU A 4 2.15 34.49 23.64
N GLU A 5 1.11 34.73 24.44
CA GLU A 5 1.20 35.62 25.60
C GLU A 5 2.19 35.06 26.63
N LYS A 6 2.13 33.75 26.87
CA LYS A 6 3.08 33.05 27.75
C LYS A 6 4.53 33.21 27.25
N ALA A 7 4.75 33.11 25.94
CA ALA A 7 6.06 33.31 25.33
C ALA A 7 6.55 34.77 25.50
N LYS A 8 5.70 35.77 25.24
CA LYS A 8 6.03 37.19 25.47
C LYS A 8 6.43 37.45 26.92
N LEU A 9 5.66 36.92 27.87
CA LEU A 9 5.98 37.04 29.30
C LEU A 9 7.34 36.41 29.65
N VAL A 10 7.64 35.23 29.10
CA VAL A 10 8.95 34.58 29.30
C VAL A 10 10.08 35.38 28.65
N LEU A 11 9.86 36.01 27.49
CA LEU A 11 10.86 36.87 26.86
C LEU A 11 11.20 38.09 27.72
N HIS A 12 10.19 38.78 28.28
CA HIS A 12 10.42 39.88 29.23
C HIS A 12 11.15 39.43 30.51
N LEU A 13 10.88 38.22 30.98
CA LEU A 13 11.60 37.62 32.11
C LEU A 13 13.07 37.35 31.76
N LEU A 14 13.35 36.91 30.53
CA LEU A 14 14.71 36.63 30.04
C LEU A 14 15.50 37.90 29.73
N SER A 15 14.84 38.98 29.28
CA SER A 15 15.47 40.29 29.09
C SER A 15 15.73 41.04 30.41
N GLY A 16 15.16 40.57 31.52
CA GLY A 16 15.30 41.19 32.84
C GLY A 16 14.35 42.36 33.09
N GLU A 17 13.42 42.62 32.17
CA GLU A 17 12.39 43.66 32.30
C GLU A 17 11.34 43.31 33.36
N LEU A 18 11.10 42.02 33.59
CA LEU A 18 10.20 41.52 34.63
C LEU A 18 10.93 40.57 35.57
N SER A 19 10.61 40.63 36.86
CA SER A 19 11.02 39.59 37.82
C SER A 19 10.06 38.39 37.77
N VAL A 20 10.51 37.25 38.30
CA VAL A 20 9.67 36.03 38.42
C VAL A 20 8.41 36.31 39.23
N SER A 21 8.52 37.09 40.31
CA SER A 21 7.40 37.43 41.20
C SER A 21 6.41 38.39 40.55
N GLN A 22 6.88 39.36 39.76
CA GLN A 22 6.01 40.25 38.97
C GLN A 22 5.26 39.47 37.88
N ALA A 23 5.97 38.62 37.14
CA ALA A 23 5.40 37.77 36.11
C ALA A 23 4.32 36.81 36.66
N ALA A 24 4.57 36.22 37.84
CA ALA A 24 3.63 35.35 38.53
C ALA A 24 2.33 36.08 38.91
N ARG A 25 2.45 37.30 39.46
CA ARG A 25 1.30 38.15 39.81
C ARG A 25 0.49 38.56 38.58
N GLN A 26 1.16 39.00 37.51
CA GLN A 26 0.49 39.42 36.28
C GLN A 26 -0.25 38.27 35.60
N ALA A 27 0.35 37.07 35.58
CA ALA A 27 -0.25 35.90 34.96
C ALA A 27 -1.22 35.14 35.88
N GLY A 28 -1.34 35.52 37.17
CA GLY A 28 -2.19 34.84 38.15
C GLY A 28 -1.77 33.40 38.44
N VAL A 29 -0.47 33.09 38.35
CA VAL A 29 0.08 31.74 38.54
C VAL A 29 1.19 31.75 39.59
N SER A 30 1.65 30.56 40.01
CA SER A 30 2.78 30.45 40.93
C SER A 30 4.12 30.79 40.25
N GLU A 31 5.08 31.28 41.04
CA GLU A 31 6.46 31.50 40.56
C GLU A 31 7.11 30.22 40.01
N GLN A 32 6.76 29.06 40.57
CA GLN A 32 7.19 27.76 40.06
C GLN A 32 6.68 27.51 38.63
N ALA A 33 5.43 27.88 38.33
CA ALA A 33 4.89 27.78 36.97
C ALA A 33 5.69 28.65 36.00
N ILE A 34 5.99 29.90 36.38
CA ILE A 34 6.85 30.80 35.60
C ILE A 34 8.24 30.18 35.36
N GLY A 35 8.87 29.62 36.42
CA GLY A 35 10.15 28.93 36.31
C GLY A 35 10.11 27.72 35.36
N ASN A 36 9.02 26.95 35.37
CA ASN A 36 8.81 25.85 34.43
C ASN A 36 8.69 26.35 32.99
N TRP A 37 7.97 27.46 32.77
CA TRP A 37 7.80 28.05 31.45
C TRP A 37 9.12 28.55 30.88
N LYS A 38 9.93 29.22 31.70
CA LYS A 38 11.29 29.63 31.34
C LYS A 38 12.14 28.45 30.89
N ARG A 39 12.15 27.35 31.65
CA ARG A 39 12.92 26.14 31.31
C ARG A 39 12.46 25.51 29.99
N GLN A 40 11.15 25.38 29.80
CA GLN A 40 10.58 24.85 28.55
C GLN A 40 10.94 25.71 27.34
N PHE A 41 10.85 27.03 27.48
CA PHE A 41 11.15 27.97 26.41
C PHE A 41 12.63 27.89 25.98
N ILE A 42 13.56 27.86 26.94
CA ILE A 42 14.99 27.73 26.64
C ILE A 42 15.27 26.38 25.98
N ALA A 43 14.76 25.27 26.53
CA ALA A 43 14.99 23.95 25.97
C ALA A 43 14.47 23.82 24.53
N ALA A 44 13.25 24.28 24.27
CA ALA A 44 12.67 24.28 22.93
C ALA A 44 13.42 25.24 21.98
N GLY A 45 13.84 26.42 22.47
CA GLY A 45 14.64 27.37 21.72
C GLY A 45 16.00 26.80 21.30
N SER A 46 16.72 26.16 22.24
CA SER A 46 17.98 25.47 21.96
C SER A 46 17.81 24.35 20.93
N GLN A 47 16.80 23.50 21.09
CA GLN A 47 16.49 22.44 20.13
C GLN A 47 16.15 22.99 18.73
N GLY A 48 15.42 24.10 18.66
CA GLY A 48 15.13 24.78 17.40
C GLY A 48 16.40 25.29 16.72
N LEU A 49 17.31 25.89 17.49
CA LEU A 49 18.59 26.42 16.98
C LEU A 49 19.57 25.32 16.56
N GLU A 50 19.55 24.15 17.21
CA GLU A 50 20.32 22.97 16.81
C GLU A 50 19.80 22.31 15.52
N GLY A 51 18.71 22.82 14.95
CA GLY A 51 18.16 22.35 13.68
C GLY A 51 17.03 21.34 13.82
N GLY A 52 16.34 21.30 14.97
CA GLY A 52 15.23 20.38 15.25
C GLY A 52 14.16 20.36 14.15
N ASP A 53 13.83 21.51 13.55
CA ASP A 53 12.86 21.58 12.46
C ASP A 53 13.39 20.95 11.16
N ARG A 54 14.69 21.12 10.87
CA ARG A 54 15.32 20.55 9.68
C ARG A 54 15.45 19.03 9.78
N GLN A 55 15.81 18.52 10.95
CA GLN A 55 15.92 17.09 11.23
C GLN A 55 14.55 16.40 11.28
N SER A 56 13.54 17.04 11.89
CA SER A 56 12.15 16.53 11.88
C SER A 56 11.59 16.51 10.47
N SER A 57 11.76 17.58 9.70
CA SER A 57 11.31 17.67 8.31
C SER A 57 11.98 16.62 7.42
N GLU A 58 13.29 16.38 7.57
CA GLU A 58 14.01 15.35 6.81
C GLU A 58 13.52 13.94 7.15
N ARG A 59 13.30 13.66 8.44
CA ARG A 59 12.72 12.40 8.90
C ARG A 59 11.31 12.19 8.36
N GLU A 60 10.46 13.20 8.41
CA GLU A 60 9.09 13.16 7.88
C GLU A 60 9.09 12.93 6.36
N ARG A 61 9.97 13.61 5.62
CA ARG A 61 10.16 13.37 4.17
C ARG A 61 10.53 11.92 3.89
N LYS A 62 11.50 11.37 4.63
CA LYS A 62 11.92 9.98 4.49
C LYS A 62 10.78 9.00 4.80
N LEU A 63 10.01 9.25 5.85
CA LEU A 63 8.84 8.44 6.20
C LEU A 63 7.77 8.51 5.10
N ASN A 64 7.48 9.69 4.58
CA ASN A 64 6.51 9.87 3.49
C ASN A 64 6.95 9.18 2.19
N ALA A 65 8.26 9.20 1.88
CA ALA A 65 8.81 8.46 0.76
C ALA A 65 8.61 6.94 0.94
N GLN A 66 8.92 6.39 2.12
CA GLN A 66 8.70 4.98 2.44
C GLN A 66 7.22 4.58 2.37
N ILE A 67 6.32 5.43 2.88
CA ILE A 67 4.88 5.18 2.79
C ILE A 67 4.43 5.12 1.32
N THR A 68 4.95 6.00 0.48
CA THR A 68 4.61 6.03 -0.95
C THR A 68 5.10 4.76 -1.65
N GLU A 69 6.35 4.36 -1.40
CA GLU A 69 6.94 3.12 -1.91
C GLU A 69 6.11 1.89 -1.50
N LEU A 70 5.78 1.78 -0.22
CA LEU A 70 4.98 0.68 0.31
C LEU A 70 3.57 0.64 -0.28
N LYS A 71 2.93 1.80 -0.48
CA LYS A 71 1.62 1.89 -1.12
C LYS A 71 1.67 1.41 -2.57
N THR A 72 2.71 1.78 -3.32
CA THR A 72 2.91 1.34 -4.70
C THR A 72 3.07 -0.18 -4.75
N ALA A 73 3.99 -0.73 -3.96
CA ALA A 73 4.23 -2.18 -3.93
C ALA A 73 2.97 -2.97 -3.53
N LEU A 74 2.22 -2.47 -2.55
CA LEU A 74 0.94 -3.08 -2.15
C LEU A 74 -0.07 -3.05 -3.30
N GLY A 75 -0.18 -1.93 -4.02
CA GLY A 75 -1.05 -1.78 -5.18
C GLY A 75 -0.70 -2.77 -6.30
N GLU A 76 0.59 -2.91 -6.61
CA GLU A 76 1.08 -3.85 -7.63
C GLU A 76 0.74 -5.30 -7.29
N VAL A 77 1.03 -5.73 -6.06
CA VAL A 77 0.72 -7.09 -5.60
C VAL A 77 -0.78 -7.34 -5.61
N TYR A 78 -1.60 -6.37 -5.20
CA TYR A 78 -3.06 -6.48 -5.22
C TYR A 78 -3.61 -6.68 -6.64
N VAL A 79 -3.09 -5.93 -7.61
CA VAL A 79 -3.47 -6.06 -9.03
C VAL A 79 -3.06 -7.44 -9.57
N GLN A 80 -1.84 -7.89 -9.30
CA GLN A 80 -1.36 -9.21 -9.72
C GLN A 80 -2.22 -10.34 -9.14
N LEU A 81 -2.58 -10.26 -7.85
CA LEU A 81 -3.42 -11.26 -7.20
C LEU A 81 -4.81 -11.30 -7.83
N ARG A 82 -5.42 -10.15 -8.12
CA ARG A 82 -6.72 -10.07 -8.77
C ARG A 82 -6.68 -10.65 -10.19
N ALA A 83 -5.67 -10.30 -10.98
CA ALA A 83 -5.50 -10.83 -12.33
C ALA A 83 -5.34 -12.35 -12.32
N ARG A 84 -4.53 -12.89 -11.40
CA ARG A 84 -4.33 -14.34 -11.26
C ARG A 84 -5.63 -15.07 -10.90
N ARG A 85 -6.42 -14.52 -9.98
CA ARG A 85 -7.74 -15.08 -9.63
C ARG A 85 -8.68 -15.10 -10.83
N ALA A 86 -8.80 -13.97 -11.53
CA ALA A 86 -9.66 -13.87 -12.71
C ALA A 86 -9.25 -14.85 -13.83
N ALA A 87 -7.94 -15.10 -14.02
CA ALA A 87 -7.46 -16.07 -14.99
C ALA A 87 -7.82 -17.52 -14.64
N VAL A 88 -7.75 -17.89 -13.35
CA VAL A 88 -8.20 -19.21 -12.87
C VAL A 88 -9.70 -19.38 -13.12
N ASP A 89 -10.50 -18.35 -12.84
CA ASP A 89 -11.95 -18.37 -13.07
C ASP A 89 -12.29 -18.51 -14.56
N PHE A 90 -11.53 -17.86 -15.46
CA PHE A 90 -11.73 -17.97 -16.91
C PHE A 90 -11.40 -19.38 -17.45
N HIS A 91 -10.40 -20.05 -16.90
CA HIS A 91 -10.07 -21.44 -17.25
C HIS A 91 -11.05 -22.47 -16.67
N ALA A 92 -11.83 -22.11 -15.64
CA ALA A 92 -12.89 -22.96 -15.10
C ALA A 92 -14.14 -23.02 -16.01
N VAL A 93 -14.26 -22.11 -16.98
CA VAL A 93 -15.31 -22.14 -18.01
C VAL A 93 -14.74 -22.81 -19.26
N PRO A 94 -15.24 -23.99 -19.69
CA PRO A 94 -14.73 -24.62 -20.91
C PRO A 94 -15.03 -23.71 -22.11
N SER A 95 -13.96 -23.25 -22.78
CA SER A 95 -14.06 -22.45 -23.99
C SER A 95 -14.74 -23.28 -25.09
N GLN A 96 -15.98 -22.92 -25.45
CA GLN A 96 -16.65 -23.47 -26.63
C GLN A 96 -15.95 -22.95 -27.88
N THR A 97 -14.89 -23.65 -28.33
CA THR A 97 -14.35 -23.43 -29.66
C THR A 97 -15.29 -24.07 -30.68
N SER A 98 -15.85 -23.25 -31.55
CA SER A 98 -16.81 -23.60 -32.60
C SER A 98 -16.27 -24.68 -33.55
N LYS A 99 -17.10 -25.69 -33.86
CA LYS A 99 -16.90 -26.61 -34.98
C LYS A 99 -17.20 -25.87 -36.30
N PRO A 100 -16.35 -25.96 -37.34
CA PRO A 100 -16.63 -25.32 -38.60
C PRO A 100 -17.81 -26.00 -39.31
N TYR A 101 -18.70 -25.16 -39.82
CA TYR A 101 -19.85 -25.52 -40.64
C TYR A 101 -19.36 -26.00 -42.01
N GLY A 102 -19.59 -27.27 -42.35
CA GLY A 102 -19.30 -27.83 -43.67
C GLY A 102 -20.59 -28.17 -44.42
N VAL A 103 -20.98 -27.30 -45.35
CA VAL A 103 -22.11 -27.50 -46.29
C VAL A 103 -21.65 -28.30 -47.50
N THR A 104 -22.37 -29.40 -47.75
CA THR A 104 -22.82 -30.01 -49.02
C THR A 104 -21.98 -29.88 -50.30
N ALA A 105 -21.58 -31.02 -50.87
CA ALA A 105 -21.67 -31.29 -52.31
C ALA A 105 -21.71 -32.81 -52.57
N GLY A 106 -22.68 -33.27 -53.37
CA GLY A 106 -22.90 -34.68 -53.70
C GLY A 106 -21.97 -35.25 -54.77
N SER A 107 -22.35 -36.45 -55.24
CA SER A 107 -21.74 -37.28 -56.30
C SER A 107 -20.56 -38.14 -55.85
N ALA A 108 -20.38 -39.40 -56.24
CA ALA A 108 -21.21 -40.51 -56.73
C ALA A 108 -20.22 -41.69 -56.82
N PHE A 109 -20.75 -42.92 -56.87
CA PHE A 109 -20.10 -44.11 -57.42
C PHE A 109 -19.01 -44.81 -56.59
N ARG A 110 -19.36 -46.00 -56.07
CA ARG A 110 -18.49 -47.18 -56.22
C ARG A 110 -19.32 -48.45 -56.30
N GLY A 111 -19.15 -49.16 -57.40
CA GLY A 111 -19.96 -50.30 -57.82
C GLY A 111 -19.86 -51.56 -56.96
N SER A 112 -20.88 -52.38 -57.17
CA SER A 112 -21.03 -53.77 -56.77
C SER A 112 -20.14 -54.68 -57.63
N ALA A 113 -19.43 -55.62 -57.01
CA ALA A 113 -19.14 -56.94 -57.57
C ALA A 113 -18.78 -57.92 -56.45
N ALA A 114 -19.14 -59.17 -56.72
CA ALA A 114 -19.35 -60.25 -55.77
C ALA A 114 -18.09 -60.98 -55.27
N SER A 115 -18.32 -61.66 -54.14
CA SER A 115 -17.97 -63.03 -53.77
C SER A 115 -16.55 -63.44 -53.34
N SER A 116 -16.59 -64.47 -52.48
CA SER A 116 -15.52 -65.33 -51.97
C SER A 116 -14.74 -64.72 -50.80
N GLY A 117 -14.99 -65.10 -49.55
CA GLY A 117 -15.02 -66.48 -49.06
C GLY A 117 -13.64 -66.79 -48.50
N TYR A 118 -13.51 -66.80 -47.17
CA TYR A 118 -12.94 -67.89 -46.37
C TYR A 118 -12.93 -67.46 -44.90
N ARG A 119 -13.48 -68.36 -44.10
CA ARG A 119 -13.60 -68.35 -42.65
C ARG A 119 -12.30 -68.92 -42.12
N GLU A 120 -11.55 -68.16 -41.32
CA GLU A 120 -10.55 -68.78 -40.46
C GLU A 120 -10.61 -68.17 -39.07
N VAL A 121 -10.89 -69.07 -38.13
CA VAL A 121 -11.09 -68.86 -36.71
C VAL A 121 -9.70 -69.03 -36.09
N LEU A 122 -9.18 -68.01 -35.43
CA LEU A 122 -8.01 -68.15 -34.57
C LEU A 122 -8.38 -67.63 -33.18
N THR A 123 -8.75 -68.58 -32.32
CA THR A 123 -8.70 -68.42 -30.85
C THR A 123 -7.30 -68.84 -30.37
N PRO A 124 -6.78 -68.23 -29.28
CA PRO A 124 -5.38 -68.35 -28.87
C PRO A 124 -5.17 -69.33 -27.69
N ALA A 125 -3.91 -69.76 -27.50
CA ALA A 125 -3.21 -70.25 -26.28
C ALA A 125 -2.18 -71.30 -26.76
N GLY A 126 -0.91 -71.32 -26.34
CA GLY A 126 -0.33 -70.97 -25.06
C GLY A 126 0.39 -72.22 -24.53
N ASP A 127 1.71 -72.20 -24.52
CA ASP A 127 2.66 -72.80 -23.54
C ASP A 127 4.10 -72.45 -23.95
#